data_AF-A0ABD5UW66-F1
#
_entry.id   AF-A0ABD5UW66-F1
#
_cell.length_a   1.000
_cell.length_b   1.000
_cell.length_c   1.000
_cell.angle_alpha   90.00
_cell.angle_beta   90.00
_cell.angle_gamma   90.00
#
_symmetry.space_group_name_H-M   'P 1'
#
loop_
_entity.id
_entity.type
_entity.pdbx_description
1 polymer ?
#
loop_
_entity_poly.entity_id
_entity_poly.type
_entity_poly.pdbx_seq_one_letter_code
_entity_poly.pdbx_strand_id
1 'polypeptide(L)'
;MPPSYRLTLRKACKQYGPGRLPNADRPDIGAGYAAGSAAIFATGLYGIVLSGYAVRGTSGDWLSSFLFPALALPIAVPSAFFLGVVGWRLAPSSSSITGIITGGIGAIATYLVSLVLVGGVLIVEALFSLSGATLMEAAEIAVGLVVIAFILTWWITIPVGCFSGLVYMNVTEKAANST
;
A
#
# COMPACT_ATOMS: atom_id res chain seq x y z
N MET A 1 9.24 -21.46 9.44
CA MET A 1 8.97 -20.52 10.56
C MET A 1 8.45 -21.33 11.74
N PRO A 2 9.06 -21.25 12.94
CA PRO A 2 8.69 -22.11 14.06
C PRO A 2 7.28 -21.81 14.60
N PRO A 3 6.55 -22.81 15.13
CA PRO A 3 5.13 -22.72 15.50
C PRO A 3 4.83 -21.66 16.58
N SER A 4 5.78 -21.35 17.47
CA SER A 4 5.64 -20.29 18.48
C SER A 4 5.51 -18.89 17.88
N TYR A 5 6.22 -18.60 16.79
CA TYR A 5 6.24 -17.26 16.20
C TYR A 5 4.88 -16.86 15.61
N ARG A 6 4.17 -17.83 15.02
CA ARG A 6 2.83 -17.62 14.44
C ARG A 6 1.75 -17.34 15.50
N LEU A 7 1.87 -17.94 16.69
CA LEU A 7 0.97 -17.69 17.82
C LEU A 7 1.17 -16.29 18.40
N THR A 8 2.43 -15.85 18.53
CA THR A 8 2.76 -14.50 19.00
C THR A 8 2.27 -13.44 18.01
N LEU A 9 2.45 -13.66 16.70
CA LEU A 9 1.92 -12.79 15.65
C LEU A 9 0.40 -12.66 15.72
N ARG A 10 -0.34 -13.76 15.87
CA ARG A 10 -1.81 -13.71 16.00
C ARG A 10 -2.26 -12.91 17.22
N LYS A 11 -1.62 -13.13 18.38
CA LYS A 11 -1.90 -12.36 19.59
C LYS A 11 -1.60 -10.88 19.37
N ALA A 12 -0.45 -10.55 18.78
CA ALA A 12 -0.10 -9.17 18.46
C ALA A 12 -1.09 -8.53 17.48
N CYS A 13 -1.51 -9.22 16.41
CA CYS A 13 -2.50 -8.72 15.46
C CYS A 13 -3.89 -8.51 16.08
N LYS A 14 -4.32 -9.36 17.02
CA LYS A 14 -5.60 -9.19 17.74
C LYS A 14 -5.53 -8.15 18.86
N GLN A 15 -4.39 -8.01 19.52
CA GLN A 15 -4.26 -7.19 20.73
C GLN A 15 -3.77 -5.76 20.43
N TYR A 16 -2.89 -5.62 19.44
CA TYR A 16 -2.26 -4.35 19.04
C TYR A 16 -2.48 -3.99 17.56
N GLY A 17 -2.92 -4.94 16.74
CA GLY A 17 -2.98 -4.78 15.29
C GLY A 17 -4.39 -4.66 14.70
N PRO A 18 -4.53 -4.90 13.37
CA PRO A 18 -5.76 -4.67 12.63
C PRO A 18 -6.96 -5.53 13.08
N GLY A 19 -6.76 -6.54 13.93
CA GLY A 19 -7.85 -7.36 14.49
C GLY A 19 -8.77 -6.63 15.48
N ARG A 20 -8.46 -5.40 15.87
CA ARG A 20 -9.35 -4.54 16.67
C ARG A 20 -10.23 -3.60 15.84
N LEU A 21 -10.00 -3.55 14.53
CA LEU A 21 -10.72 -2.65 13.63
C LEU A 21 -12.12 -3.21 13.32
N PRO A 22 -13.12 -2.34 13.09
CA PRO A 22 -14.48 -2.77 12.83
C PRO A 22 -14.53 -3.72 11.63
N ASN A 23 -15.24 -4.84 11.81
CA ASN A 23 -15.39 -5.93 10.84
C ASN A 23 -14.11 -6.67 10.42
N ALA A 24 -13.01 -6.53 11.16
CA ALA A 24 -11.75 -7.23 10.86
C ALA A 24 -11.83 -8.77 11.01
N ASP A 25 -12.89 -9.29 11.65
CA ASP A 25 -13.16 -10.73 11.70
C ASP A 25 -13.61 -11.30 10.33
N ARG A 26 -14.06 -10.44 9.39
CA ARG A 26 -14.38 -10.86 8.02
C ARG A 26 -13.09 -10.91 7.18
N PRO A 27 -12.81 -12.01 6.47
CA PRO A 27 -11.52 -12.22 5.84
C PRO A 27 -11.27 -11.33 4.62
N ASP A 28 -12.32 -10.75 4.03
CA ASP A 28 -12.20 -9.75 2.97
C ASP A 28 -11.76 -8.39 3.54
N ILE A 29 -12.40 -7.93 4.61
CA ILE A 29 -12.08 -6.67 5.28
C ILE A 29 -10.73 -6.73 5.99
N GLY A 30 -10.40 -7.88 6.59
CA GLY A 30 -9.08 -8.13 7.19
C GLY A 30 -7.93 -8.02 6.19
N ALA A 31 -8.11 -8.50 4.95
CA ALA A 31 -7.12 -8.39 3.89
C ALA A 31 -6.92 -6.92 3.47
N GLY A 32 -8.01 -6.14 3.42
CA GLY A 32 -7.95 -4.70 3.22
C GLY A 32 -7.12 -3.99 4.29
N TYR A 33 -7.35 -4.27 5.57
CA TYR A 33 -6.55 -3.66 6.65
C TYR A 33 -5.08 -4.09 6.62
N ALA A 34 -4.79 -5.35 6.27
CA ALA A 34 -3.42 -5.82 6.09
C ALA A 34 -2.70 -5.06 4.96
N ALA A 35 -3.37 -4.86 3.81
CA ALA A 35 -2.82 -4.09 2.71
C ALA A 35 -2.68 -2.59 3.04
N GLY A 36 -3.68 -1.97 3.68
CA GLY A 36 -3.64 -0.57 4.09
C GLY A 36 -2.54 -0.28 5.12
N SER A 37 -2.38 -1.15 6.13
CA SER A 37 -1.29 -1.03 7.11
C SER A 37 0.09 -1.22 6.48
N ALA A 38 0.21 -2.11 5.49
CA ALA A 38 1.42 -2.30 4.72
C ALA A 38 1.78 -1.06 3.88
N ALA A 39 0.78 -0.37 3.32
CA ALA A 39 0.97 0.90 2.61
C ALA A 39 1.53 1.99 3.55
N ILE A 40 0.93 2.17 4.74
CA ILE A 40 1.43 3.11 5.76
C ILE A 40 2.89 2.79 6.12
N PHE A 41 3.19 1.52 6.35
CA PHE A 41 4.53 1.07 6.69
C PHE A 41 5.54 1.31 5.56
N ALA A 42 5.18 1.00 4.32
CA ALA A 42 6.01 1.27 3.14
C ALA A 42 6.29 2.77 2.96
N THR A 43 5.27 3.62 3.12
CA THR A 43 5.41 5.08 3.07
C THR A 43 6.33 5.59 4.17
N GLY A 44 6.20 5.08 5.40
CA GLY A 44 7.08 5.42 6.51
C GLY A 44 8.54 5.03 6.26
N LEU A 45 8.78 3.81 5.75
CA LEU A 45 10.12 3.35 5.36
C LEU A 45 10.72 4.25 4.29
N TYR A 46 9.95 4.61 3.28
CA TYR A 46 10.41 5.50 2.22
C TYR A 46 10.76 6.90 2.75
N GLY A 47 9.94 7.46 3.66
CA GLY A 47 10.24 8.73 4.33
C GLY A 47 11.53 8.70 5.16
N ILE A 48 11.81 7.59 5.85
CA ILE A 48 13.08 7.40 6.57
C ILE A 48 14.27 7.39 5.60
N VAL A 49 14.13 6.71 4.47
CA VAL A 49 15.17 6.66 3.43
C VAL A 49 15.47 8.05 2.89
N LEU A 50 14.43 8.81 2.51
CA LEU A 50 14.58 10.20 2.07
C LEU A 50 15.24 11.08 3.13
N SER A 51 14.84 10.92 4.40
CA SER A 51 15.45 11.65 5.52
C SER A 51 16.94 11.35 5.67
N GLY A 52 17.35 10.09 5.50
CA GLY A 52 18.75 9.69 5.52
C GLY A 52 19.56 10.32 4.39
N TYR A 53 18.96 10.48 3.20
CA TYR A 53 19.58 11.20 2.08
C TYR A 53 19.63 12.71 2.33
N ALA A 54 18.58 13.31 2.90
CA ALA A 54 18.55 14.75 3.22
C ALA A 54 19.59 15.14 4.29
N VAL A 55 19.88 14.25 5.25
CA VAL A 55 20.93 14.49 6.27
C VAL A 55 22.34 14.36 5.67
N ARG A 56 22.52 13.54 4.62
CA ARG A 56 23.82 13.32 3.95
C ARG A 56 24.07 14.25 2.77
N GLY A 57 23.02 14.76 2.13
CA GLY A 57 23.07 15.72 1.03
C GLY A 57 23.01 17.14 1.55
N THR A 58 23.78 18.03 0.95
CA THR A 58 23.89 19.47 1.30
C THR A 58 22.63 20.31 0.98
N SER A 59 21.45 19.68 0.84
CA SER A 59 20.18 20.35 0.61
C SER A 59 19.35 20.29 1.90
N GLY A 60 19.28 21.42 2.63
CA GLY A 60 18.60 21.56 3.93
C GLY A 60 17.07 21.40 3.94
N ASP A 61 16.51 20.73 2.94
CA ASP A 61 15.08 20.59 2.70
C ASP A 61 14.54 19.26 3.27
N TRP A 62 14.74 19.08 4.58
CA TRP A 62 14.19 17.94 5.33
C TRP A 62 12.66 17.95 5.31
N LEU A 63 12.02 19.12 5.21
CA LEU A 63 10.58 19.27 5.22
C LEU A 63 9.92 18.66 3.97
N SER A 64 10.49 18.89 2.77
CA SER A 64 9.98 18.33 1.51
C SER A 64 10.13 16.80 1.46
N SER A 65 11.17 16.26 2.10
CA SER A 65 11.42 14.83 2.25
C SER A 65 10.32 14.08 3.04
N PHE A 66 9.63 14.77 3.96
CA PHE A 66 8.50 14.22 4.72
C PHE A 66 7.14 14.53 4.10
N LEU A 67 6.98 15.70 3.48
CA LEU A 67 5.72 16.12 2.87
C LEU A 67 5.36 15.24 1.66
N PHE A 68 6.33 14.88 0.83
CA PHE A 68 6.07 14.11 -0.38
C PHE A 68 5.48 12.70 -0.09
N PRO A 69 6.05 11.88 0.82
CA PRO A 69 5.42 10.63 1.26
C PRO A 69 4.08 10.84 1.96
N ALA A 70 3.95 11.89 2.78
CA ALA A 70 2.72 12.17 3.53
C ALA A 70 1.53 12.49 2.62
N LEU A 71 1.77 13.25 1.53
CA LEU A 71 0.75 13.57 0.53
C LEU A 71 0.27 12.34 -0.25
N ALA A 72 1.07 11.28 -0.32
CA ALA A 72 0.67 10.04 -0.97
C ALA A 72 -0.28 9.19 -0.11
N LEU A 73 -0.28 9.34 1.22
CA LEU A 73 -1.08 8.50 2.14
C LEU A 73 -2.60 8.53 1.88
N PRO A 74 -3.25 9.70 1.67
CA PRO A 74 -4.69 9.76 1.42
C PRO A 74 -5.14 9.01 0.17
N ILE A 75 -4.23 8.76 -0.77
CA ILE A 75 -4.51 8.04 -2.02
C ILE A 75 -4.07 6.58 -1.89
N ALA A 76 -2.84 6.34 -1.42
CA ALA A 76 -2.23 5.02 -1.35
C ALA A 76 -2.95 4.10 -0.35
N VAL A 77 -3.33 4.61 0.83
CA VAL A 77 -3.93 3.79 1.89
C VAL A 77 -5.32 3.28 1.50
N PRO A 78 -6.25 4.13 1.02
CA PRO A 78 -7.55 3.64 0.55
C PRO A 78 -7.41 2.72 -0.66
N SER A 79 -6.53 3.04 -1.61
CA SER A 79 -6.29 2.20 -2.79
C SER A 79 -5.79 0.81 -2.39
N ALA A 80 -4.82 0.73 -1.48
CA ALA A 80 -4.31 -0.53 -0.96
C ALA A 80 -5.39 -1.31 -0.20
N PHE A 81 -6.21 -0.62 0.60
CA PHE A 81 -7.32 -1.25 1.31
C PHE A 81 -8.32 -1.88 0.32
N PHE A 82 -8.78 -1.12 -0.68
CA PHE A 82 -9.72 -1.63 -1.68
C PHE A 82 -9.14 -2.79 -2.48
N LEU A 83 -7.88 -2.70 -2.91
CA LEU A 83 -7.21 -3.78 -3.63
C LEU A 83 -6.99 -5.01 -2.75
N GLY A 84 -6.77 -4.85 -1.45
CA GLY A 84 -6.72 -5.96 -0.49
C GLY A 84 -8.06 -6.67 -0.38
N VAL A 85 -9.16 -5.92 -0.27
CA VAL A 85 -10.53 -6.48 -0.22
C VAL A 85 -10.88 -7.20 -1.53
N VAL A 86 -10.64 -6.55 -2.67
CA VAL A 86 -10.94 -7.10 -4.00
C VAL A 86 -10.07 -8.30 -4.31
N GLY A 87 -8.77 -8.22 -4.02
CA GLY A 87 -7.81 -9.31 -4.21
C GLY A 87 -8.23 -10.56 -3.42
N TRP A 88 -8.68 -10.39 -2.18
CA TRP A 88 -9.18 -11.50 -1.38
C TRP A 88 -10.47 -12.13 -1.95
N ARG A 89 -11.35 -11.33 -2.53
CA ARG A 89 -12.60 -11.82 -3.13
C ARG A 89 -12.37 -12.55 -4.45
N LEU A 90 -11.43 -12.08 -5.27
CA LEU A 90 -11.11 -12.69 -6.56
C LEU A 90 -10.28 -13.97 -6.41
N ALA A 91 -9.37 -13.98 -5.45
CA ALA A 91 -8.54 -15.14 -5.14
C ALA A 91 -8.51 -15.34 -3.62
N PRO A 92 -9.52 -16.01 -3.05
CA PRO A 92 -9.48 -16.47 -1.66
C PRO A 92 -8.30 -17.42 -1.53
N SER A 93 -7.16 -16.90 -1.11
CA SER A 93 -5.90 -17.62 -1.15
C SER A 93 -5.97 -18.79 -0.18
N SER A 94 -5.73 -20.00 -0.68
CA SER A 94 -5.67 -21.22 0.12
C SER A 94 -4.25 -21.54 0.61
N SER A 95 -3.24 -20.81 0.12
CA SER A 95 -1.83 -21.06 0.44
C SER A 95 -1.05 -19.77 0.71
N SER A 96 0.02 -19.88 1.52
CA SER A 96 0.95 -18.79 1.78
C SER A 96 1.61 -18.21 0.50
N ILE A 97 1.85 -19.05 -0.52
CA ILE A 97 2.45 -18.63 -1.79
C ILE A 97 1.47 -17.73 -2.56
N THR A 98 0.19 -18.10 -2.61
CA THR A 98 -0.85 -17.27 -3.23
C THR A 98 -0.97 -15.92 -2.53
N GLY A 99 -0.81 -15.88 -1.20
CA GLY A 99 -0.74 -14.63 -0.42
C GLY A 99 0.43 -13.72 -0.83
N ILE A 100 1.61 -14.29 -1.04
CA ILE A 100 2.78 -13.52 -1.52
C ILE A 100 2.51 -12.90 -2.89
N ILE A 101 2.02 -13.71 -3.84
CA ILE A 101 1.78 -13.28 -5.22
C ILE A 101 0.70 -12.20 -5.26
N THR A 102 -0.42 -12.42 -4.57
CA THR A 102 -1.53 -11.45 -4.50
C THR A 102 -1.12 -10.16 -3.80
N GLY A 103 -0.29 -10.21 -2.76
CA GLY A 103 0.28 -9.04 -2.11
C GLY A 103 1.20 -8.22 -3.03
N GLY A 104 2.06 -8.89 -3.80
CA GLY A 104 2.91 -8.24 -4.80
C GLY A 104 2.12 -7.62 -5.96
N ILE A 105 1.14 -8.35 -6.50
CA ILE A 105 0.22 -7.84 -7.54
C ILE A 105 -0.58 -6.65 -7.00
N GLY A 106 -1.07 -6.74 -5.76
CA GLY A 106 -1.79 -5.66 -5.09
C GLY A 106 -0.94 -4.39 -4.98
N ALA A 107 0.33 -4.52 -4.62
CA ALA A 107 1.28 -3.41 -4.57
C ALA A 107 1.48 -2.74 -5.95
N ILE A 108 1.56 -3.52 -7.03
CA ILE A 108 1.65 -2.99 -8.39
C ILE A 108 0.33 -2.31 -8.78
N ALA A 109 -0.80 -2.95 -8.50
CA ALA A 109 -2.13 -2.42 -8.79
C ALA A 109 -2.40 -1.10 -8.06
N THR A 110 -1.82 -0.86 -6.88
CA THR A 110 -1.93 0.44 -6.18
C THR A 110 -1.37 1.60 -7.01
N TYR A 111 -0.32 1.39 -7.80
CA TYR A 111 0.19 2.42 -8.72
C TYR A 111 -0.78 2.70 -9.86
N LEU A 112 -1.42 1.66 -10.40
CA LEU A 112 -2.42 1.82 -11.45
C LEU A 112 -3.66 2.56 -10.94
N VAL A 113 -4.14 2.23 -9.73
CA VAL A 113 -5.25 2.95 -9.10
C VAL A 113 -4.85 4.41 -8.81
N SER A 114 -3.62 4.64 -8.34
CA SER A 114 -3.11 6.00 -8.13
C SER A 114 -3.02 6.79 -9.42
N LEU A 115 -2.65 6.17 -10.56
CA LEU A 115 -2.66 6.80 -11.87
C LEU A 115 -4.06 7.24 -12.29
N VAL A 116 -5.06 6.39 -12.09
CA VAL A 116 -6.45 6.72 -12.40
C VAL A 116 -6.95 7.86 -11.51
N LEU A 117 -6.63 7.85 -10.22
CA LEU A 117 -7.06 8.89 -9.29
C LEU A 117 -6.38 10.24 -9.56
N VAL A 118 -5.04 10.25 -9.67
CA VAL A 118 -4.27 11.47 -9.94
C VAL A 118 -4.58 12.01 -11.34
N GLY A 119 -4.60 11.13 -12.35
CA GLY A 119 -4.97 11.51 -13.72
C GLY A 119 -6.40 12.03 -13.81
N GLY A 120 -7.34 11.41 -13.10
CA GLY A 120 -8.73 11.88 -13.03
C GLY A 120 -8.83 13.29 -12.46
N VAL A 121 -8.11 13.60 -11.38
CA VAL A 121 -8.08 14.95 -10.79
C VAL A 121 -7.50 15.97 -11.79
N LEU A 122 -6.36 15.66 -12.41
CA LEU A 122 -5.70 16.57 -13.36
C LEU A 122 -6.54 16.79 -14.63
N ILE A 123 -7.22 15.76 -15.12
CA ILE A 123 -8.15 15.87 -16.26
C ILE A 123 -9.34 16.77 -15.89
N VAL A 124 -9.91 16.60 -14.70
CA VAL A 124 -11.00 17.44 -14.21
C VAL A 124 -10.56 18.90 -14.12
N GLU A 125 -9.37 19.17 -13.57
CA GLU A 125 -8.82 20.53 -13.51
C GLU A 125 -8.62 21.16 -14.90
N ALA A 126 -8.14 20.38 -15.87
CA ALA A 126 -7.99 20.82 -17.26
C ALA A 126 -9.36 21.10 -17.91
N LEU A 127 -10.36 20.25 -17.69
CA LEU A 127 -11.73 20.43 -18.23
C LEU A 127 -12.40 21.70 -17.69
N PHE A 128 -12.18 22.02 -16.41
CA PHE A 128 -12.69 23.24 -15.80
C PHE A 128 -11.79 24.48 -16.02
N SER A 129 -10.71 24.34 -16.81
CA SER A 129 -9.75 25.41 -17.08
C SER A 129 -9.17 26.05 -15.80
N LEU A 130 -9.08 25.29 -14.71
CA LEU A 130 -8.55 25.78 -13.43
C LEU A 130 -7.03 25.96 -13.47
N SER A 131 -6.35 25.15 -14.28
CA SER A 131 -4.89 25.13 -14.42
C SER A 131 -4.37 25.76 -15.71
N GLY A 132 -5.24 26.01 -16.69
CA GLY A 132 -4.86 26.43 -18.04
C GLY A 132 -4.16 25.36 -18.88
N ALA A 133 -4.01 24.13 -18.36
CA ALA A 133 -3.36 23.02 -19.04
C ALA A 133 -4.32 22.31 -20.03
N THR A 134 -3.75 21.76 -21.09
CA THR A 134 -4.48 20.89 -22.02
C THR A 134 -4.69 19.49 -21.44
N LEU A 135 -5.66 18.74 -21.98
CA LEU A 135 -5.91 17.35 -21.59
C LEU A 135 -4.69 16.45 -21.80
N MET A 136 -3.90 16.72 -22.84
CA MET A 136 -2.68 15.95 -23.14
C MET A 136 -1.61 16.20 -22.07
N GLU A 137 -1.34 17.45 -21.72
CA GLU A 137 -0.38 17.81 -20.67
C GLU A 137 -0.78 17.23 -19.32
N ALA A 138 -2.07 17.28 -18.96
CA ALA A 138 -2.58 16.67 -17.73
C ALA A 138 -2.31 15.15 -17.67
N ALA A 139 -2.51 14.44 -18.79
CA ALA A 139 -2.25 13.02 -18.89
C ALA A 139 -0.74 12.70 -18.80
N GLU A 140 0.10 13.48 -19.47
CA GLU A 140 1.57 13.34 -19.42
C GLU A 140 2.11 13.56 -18.01
N ILE A 141 1.63 14.60 -17.31
CA ILE A 141 1.99 14.88 -15.92
C ILE A 141 1.56 13.72 -15.01
N ALA A 142 0.34 13.20 -15.17
CA ALA A 142 -0.16 12.08 -14.37
C ALA A 142 0.72 10.83 -14.54
N VAL A 143 1.02 10.48 -15.79
CA VAL A 143 1.88 9.33 -16.11
C VAL A 143 3.29 9.54 -15.57
N GLY A 144 3.86 10.72 -15.79
CA GLY A 144 5.19 11.07 -15.31
C GLY A 144 5.31 10.95 -13.78
N LEU A 145 4.33 11.48 -13.04
CA LEU A 145 4.29 11.40 -11.58
C LEU A 145 4.25 9.96 -11.08
N VAL A 146 3.40 9.12 -11.67
CA VAL A 146 3.28 7.70 -11.24
C VAL A 146 4.51 6.90 -11.62
N VAL A 147 5.10 7.13 -12.80
CA VAL A 147 6.33 6.45 -13.22
C VAL A 147 7.48 6.82 -12.29
N ILE A 148 7.64 8.09 -11.94
CA ILE A 148 8.65 8.55 -10.98
C ILE A 148 8.39 7.93 -9.61
N ALA A 149 7.15 7.98 -9.12
CA ALA A 149 6.79 7.37 -7.84
C ALA A 149 7.11 5.87 -7.81
N PHE A 150 6.77 5.15 -8.89
CA PHE A 150 7.09 3.73 -9.04
C PHE A 150 8.60 3.49 -8.98
N ILE A 151 9.40 4.15 -9.82
CA ILE A 151 10.87 4.00 -9.87
C ILE A 151 11.50 4.24 -8.49
N LEU A 152 10.98 5.20 -7.73
CA LEU A 152 11.51 5.56 -6.43
C LEU A 152 11.09 4.61 -5.29
N THR A 153 9.96 3.91 -5.41
CA THR A 153 9.34 3.18 -4.28
C THR A 153 9.06 1.69 -4.53
N TRP A 154 9.18 1.19 -5.76
CA TRP A 154 8.88 -0.21 -6.12
C TRP A 154 9.70 -1.22 -5.30
N TRP A 155 10.96 -0.90 -5.02
CA TRP A 155 11.88 -1.75 -4.26
C TRP A 155 11.50 -1.90 -2.78
N ILE A 156 10.68 -1.00 -2.21
CA ILE A 156 10.12 -1.14 -0.86
C ILE A 156 8.72 -1.76 -0.94
N THR A 157 7.87 -1.19 -1.79
CA THR A 157 6.44 -1.51 -1.85
C THR A 157 6.16 -2.95 -2.27
N ILE A 158 6.92 -3.50 -3.24
CA ILE A 158 6.74 -4.89 -3.68
C ILE A 158 7.12 -5.88 -2.57
N PRO A 159 8.31 -5.81 -1.94
CA PRO A 159 8.63 -6.68 -0.80
C PRO A 159 7.67 -6.53 0.38
N VAL A 160 7.27 -5.30 0.72
CA VAL A 160 6.32 -5.05 1.82
C VAL A 160 4.94 -5.62 1.50
N GLY A 161 4.46 -5.48 0.26
CA GLY A 161 3.20 -6.08 -0.20
C GLY A 161 3.22 -7.61 -0.14
N CYS A 162 4.28 -8.22 -0.67
CA CYS A 162 4.51 -9.67 -0.58
C CYS A 162 4.55 -10.16 0.88
N PHE A 163 5.25 -9.44 1.76
CA PHE A 163 5.36 -9.79 3.17
C PHE A 163 4.03 -9.67 3.91
N SER A 164 3.26 -8.60 3.63
CA SER A 164 1.92 -8.42 4.20
C SER A 164 0.99 -9.57 3.82
N GLY A 165 0.96 -9.96 2.55
CA GLY A 165 0.15 -11.09 2.08
C GLY A 165 0.55 -12.42 2.72
N LEU A 166 1.86 -12.66 2.91
CA LEU A 166 2.36 -13.83 3.63
C LEU A 166 1.91 -13.84 5.10
N VAL A 167 2.05 -12.71 5.81
CA VAL A 167 1.67 -12.61 7.22
C VAL A 167 0.16 -12.81 7.37
N TYR A 168 -0.63 -12.19 6.50
CA TYR A 168 -2.09 -12.33 6.51
C TYR A 168 -2.51 -13.80 6.38
N MET A 169 -1.93 -14.51 5.42
CA MET A 169 -2.23 -15.93 5.19
C MET A 169 -1.86 -16.83 6.36
N ASN A 170 -0.71 -16.59 6.99
CA ASN A 170 -0.30 -17.38 8.15
C ASN A 170 -1.24 -17.21 9.36
N VAL A 171 -1.91 -16.05 9.47
CA VAL A 171 -2.86 -15.79 10.55
C VAL A 171 -4.23 -16.41 10.24
N THR A 172 -4.67 -16.41 8.98
CA THR A 172 -5.99 -16.93 8.56
C THR A 172 -6.03 -18.45 8.44
N GLU A 173 -4.98 -19.10 7.89
CA GLU A 173 -4.92 -20.56 7.69
C GLU A 173 -5.09 -21.35 9.00
N LYS A 174 -4.51 -20.87 10.11
CA LYS A 174 -4.66 -21.53 11.42
C LYS A 174 -6.02 -21.29 12.07
N ALA A 175 -6.76 -20.25 11.69
CA ALA A 175 -8.11 -20.03 12.21
C ALA A 175 -9.07 -21.13 11.69
N ALA A 176 -8.96 -21.49 10.41
CA ALA A 176 -9.73 -22.55 9.79
C ALA A 176 -9.40 -23.95 10.35
N ASN A 177 -8.15 -24.21 10.72
CA ASN A 177 -7.72 -25.49 11.31
C ASN A 177 -7.95 -25.60 12.83
N SER A 178 -8.54 -24.59 13.47
CA SER A 178 -8.80 -24.55 14.92
C SER A 178 -10.29 -24.59 15.30
N THR A 179 -11.15 -24.73 14.30
CA THR A 179 -12.60 -24.97 14.39
C THR A 179 -12.90 -26.37 13.91
#